data_AF-A0A963MXS4-F1
#
_entry.id   AF-A0A963MXS4-F1
#
_cell.length_a   1.000
_cell.length_b   1.000
_cell.length_c   1.000
_cell.angle_alpha   90.00
_cell.angle_beta   90.00
_cell.angle_gamma   90.00
#
_symmetry.space_group_name_H-M   'P 1'
#
loop_
_entity.id
_entity.type
_entity.pdbx_description
1 polymer ?
#
loop_
_entity_poly.entity_id
_entity_poly.type
_entity_poly.pdbx_seq_one_letter_code
_entity_poly.pdbx_strand_id
1 'polypeptide(L)'
;YFDSTGGFDAAGFAAALGDTSRSLLGTEQHDWLAGQLAASTATWQVLGQQVLMARMDIPAPVALQAIGFSDYAALLAKAQVAPETLTAEEAAILAQPAIPYNLDAWDGYPVDRERVLGAARSLNRNLVVLAGDTHNAWASELRDANGDAVAVEFATASVSSPGLEEVLPGEDPAALAAGLVQLIEPLKYAETSLRGFLELTVSPNECRGTWHFIDTVKTRDYALVTGSALKTTAGAARLEPV
;
A
#
# COMPACT_ATOMS: atom_id res chain seq x y z
N TYR A 1 11.20 -17.91 -7.21
CA TYR A 1 9.99 -18.74 -7.37
C TYR A 1 9.71 -18.94 -8.85
N PHE A 2 10.62 -19.63 -9.54
CA PHE A 2 10.45 -19.96 -10.95
C PHE A 2 10.65 -21.46 -11.11
N ASP A 3 9.78 -22.11 -11.88
CA ASP A 3 9.90 -23.52 -12.19
C ASP A 3 11.05 -23.77 -13.18
N SER A 4 11.29 -25.04 -13.50
CA SER A 4 12.37 -25.45 -14.42
C SER A 4 12.18 -24.97 -15.86
N THR A 5 11.01 -24.43 -16.20
CA THR A 5 10.68 -23.85 -17.51
C THR A 5 10.75 -22.32 -17.53
N GLY A 6 11.04 -21.70 -16.37
CA GLY A 6 11.05 -20.24 -16.20
C GLY A 6 9.67 -19.64 -15.92
N GLY A 7 8.63 -20.46 -15.74
CA GLY A 7 7.32 -20.01 -15.31
C GLY A 7 7.32 -19.62 -13.84
N PHE A 8 6.54 -18.61 -13.46
CA PHE A 8 6.41 -18.20 -12.06
C PHE A 8 5.68 -19.28 -11.24
N ASP A 9 6.34 -19.82 -10.23
CA ASP A 9 5.76 -20.81 -9.31
C ASP A 9 4.87 -20.10 -8.28
N ALA A 10 3.66 -19.74 -8.72
CA ALA A 10 2.68 -19.05 -7.89
C ALA A 10 2.26 -19.86 -6.66
N ALA A 11 2.19 -21.19 -6.77
CA ALA A 11 1.78 -22.06 -5.67
C ALA A 11 2.84 -22.14 -4.57
N GLY A 12 4.10 -22.37 -4.93
CA GLY A 12 5.21 -22.37 -3.98
C GLY A 12 5.44 -20.99 -3.34
N PHE A 13 5.25 -19.92 -4.12
CA PHE A 13 5.29 -18.56 -3.62
C PHE A 13 4.18 -18.27 -2.60
N ALA A 14 2.92 -18.61 -2.92
CA ALA A 14 1.80 -18.44 -2.00
C ALA A 14 1.96 -19.28 -0.72
N ALA A 15 2.48 -20.51 -0.83
CA ALA A 15 2.78 -21.36 0.32
C ALA A 15 3.85 -20.74 1.24
N ALA A 16 4.89 -20.13 0.67
CA ALA A 16 5.94 -19.46 1.43
C ALA A 16 5.46 -18.16 2.12
N LEU A 17 4.55 -17.42 1.48
CA LEU A 17 3.89 -16.26 2.10
C LEU A 17 2.96 -16.67 3.25
N GLY A 18 2.28 -17.82 3.09
CA GLY A 18 1.38 -18.39 4.09
C GLY A 18 2.07 -19.10 5.26
N ASP A 19 3.40 -19.16 5.30
CA ASP A 19 4.14 -19.78 6.40
C ASP A 19 3.94 -19.00 7.70
N THR A 20 3.27 -19.64 8.66
CA THR A 20 2.88 -19.04 9.94
C THR A 20 4.05 -18.82 10.91
N SER A 21 5.23 -19.35 10.58
CA SER A 21 6.48 -19.13 11.32
C SER A 21 7.15 -17.80 10.96
N ARG A 22 6.78 -17.18 9.83
CA ARG A 22 7.29 -15.87 9.44
C ARG A 22 6.63 -14.79 10.29
N SER A 23 7.44 -13.88 10.84
CA SER A 23 6.96 -12.80 11.68
C SER A 23 7.84 -11.55 11.49
N LEU A 24 7.19 -10.38 11.45
CA LEU A 24 7.84 -9.08 11.37
C LEU A 24 8.07 -8.53 12.79
N LEU A 25 7.09 -8.72 13.69
CA LEU A 25 7.16 -8.23 15.07
C LEU A 25 7.78 -9.24 16.05
N GLY A 26 7.61 -10.54 15.79
CA GLY A 26 7.87 -11.59 16.77
C GLY A 26 6.86 -11.59 17.93
N THR A 27 6.87 -12.67 18.72
CA THR A 27 5.85 -12.91 19.77
C THR A 27 5.81 -11.81 20.83
N GLU A 28 6.96 -11.36 21.33
CA GLU A 28 7.04 -10.37 22.40
C GLU A 28 6.35 -9.06 22.04
N GLN A 29 6.60 -8.55 20.83
CA GLN A 29 6.02 -7.29 20.37
C GLN A 29 4.54 -7.44 19.99
N HIS A 30 4.11 -8.61 19.50
CA HIS A 30 2.67 -8.91 19.33
C HIS A 30 1.92 -8.87 20.65
N ASP A 31 2.42 -9.57 21.67
CA ASP A 31 1.79 -9.63 22.98
C ASP A 31 1.73 -8.24 23.64
N TRP A 32 2.83 -7.48 23.53
CA TRP A 32 2.88 -6.10 23.98
C TRP A 32 1.83 -5.23 23.27
N LEU A 33 1.76 -5.30 21.94
CA LEU A 33 0.84 -4.48 21.13
C LEU A 33 -0.61 -4.82 21.46
N ALA A 34 -0.95 -6.11 21.54
CA ALA A 34 -2.29 -6.57 21.93
C ALA A 34 -2.66 -6.07 23.34
N GLY A 35 -1.70 -6.11 24.28
CA GLY A 35 -1.87 -5.56 25.62
C GLY A 35 -2.16 -4.05 25.63
N GLN A 36 -1.43 -3.26 24.83
CA GLN A 36 -1.67 -1.81 24.69
C GLN A 36 -3.04 -1.52 24.05
N LEU A 37 -3.40 -2.26 23.01
CA LEU A 37 -4.71 -2.14 22.37
C LEU A 37 -5.84 -2.49 23.35
N ALA A 38 -5.68 -3.51 24.20
CA ALA A 38 -6.67 -3.88 25.20
C ALA A 38 -6.82 -2.83 26.31
N ALA A 39 -5.71 -2.27 26.79
CA ALA A 39 -5.70 -1.31 27.89
C ALA A 39 -6.18 0.10 27.51
N SER A 40 -6.10 0.48 26.23
CA SER A 40 -6.40 1.84 25.78
C SER A 40 -7.89 2.19 25.90
N THR A 41 -8.18 3.39 26.39
CA THR A 41 -9.52 4.02 26.39
C THR A 41 -9.61 5.19 25.41
N ALA A 42 -8.55 5.47 24.66
CA ALA A 42 -8.53 6.55 23.67
C ALA A 42 -9.45 6.23 22.49
N THR A 43 -10.01 7.26 21.86
CA THR A 43 -10.82 7.06 20.65
C THR A 43 -10.01 6.46 19.51
N TRP A 44 -8.76 6.87 19.35
CA TRP A 44 -7.88 6.42 18.27
C TRP A 44 -6.69 5.64 18.82
N GLN A 45 -6.33 4.57 18.10
CA GLN A 45 -5.09 3.83 18.32
C GLN A 45 -4.18 4.12 17.13
N VAL A 46 -3.11 4.90 17.33
CA VAL A 46 -2.17 5.24 16.26
C VAL A 46 -0.95 4.32 16.34
N LEU A 47 -0.74 3.50 15.31
CA LEU A 47 0.43 2.64 15.17
C LEU A 47 1.45 3.32 14.26
N GLY A 48 2.45 3.95 14.85
CA GLY A 48 3.62 4.46 14.12
C GLY A 48 4.62 3.34 13.85
N GLN A 49 4.88 3.05 12.58
CA GLN A 49 5.80 1.97 12.17
C GLN A 49 6.46 2.31 10.82
N GLN A 50 7.30 1.41 10.31
CA GLN A 50 8.27 1.69 9.24
C GLN A 50 7.71 1.50 7.83
N VAL A 51 7.04 0.38 7.55
CA VAL A 51 6.80 -0.15 6.19
C VAL A 51 5.32 -0.29 5.88
N LEU A 52 4.90 -0.25 4.62
CA LEU A 52 3.48 -0.30 4.26
C LEU A 52 2.78 -1.56 4.78
N MET A 53 1.61 -1.37 5.39
CA MET A 53 0.72 -2.40 5.90
C MET A 53 -0.40 -2.74 4.91
N ALA A 54 -0.77 -1.86 3.98
CA ALA A 54 -1.75 -2.17 2.94
C ALA A 54 -1.33 -3.38 2.11
N ARG A 55 -2.32 -4.16 1.63
CA ARG A 55 -2.06 -5.19 0.62
C ARG A 55 -1.79 -4.50 -0.72
N MET A 56 -0.55 -4.44 -1.16
CA MET A 56 -0.14 -3.76 -2.41
C MET A 56 0.11 -4.80 -3.51
N ASP A 57 -0.88 -5.65 -3.79
CA ASP A 57 -0.75 -6.66 -4.83
C ASP A 57 -0.86 -6.01 -6.21
N ILE A 58 0.13 -6.24 -7.07
CA ILE A 58 0.10 -5.82 -8.48
C ILE A 58 0.29 -7.02 -9.40
N PRO A 59 -0.17 -6.96 -10.66
CA PRO A 59 -0.02 -8.06 -11.62
C PRO A 59 1.44 -8.55 -11.69
N ALA A 60 1.64 -9.87 -11.59
CA ALA A 60 2.97 -10.49 -11.55
C ALA A 60 3.88 -10.08 -12.73
N PRO A 61 3.39 -9.92 -13.97
CA PRO A 61 4.22 -9.41 -15.06
C PRO A 61 4.77 -8.02 -14.80
N VAL A 62 4.02 -7.14 -14.12
CA VAL A 62 4.47 -5.80 -13.74
C VAL A 62 5.45 -5.89 -12.57
N ALA A 63 5.12 -6.63 -11.51
CA ALA A 63 5.99 -6.82 -10.34
C ALA A 63 7.36 -7.42 -10.72
N LEU A 64 7.37 -8.37 -11.65
CA LEU A 64 8.58 -9.06 -12.14
C LEU A 64 9.26 -8.31 -13.30
N GLN A 65 8.78 -7.11 -13.65
CA GLN A 65 9.32 -6.26 -14.73
C GLN A 65 9.36 -6.96 -16.11
N ALA A 66 8.45 -7.91 -16.35
CA ALA A 66 8.26 -8.55 -17.64
C ALA A 66 7.52 -7.64 -18.64
N ILE A 67 6.79 -6.65 -18.14
CA ILE A 67 6.11 -5.60 -18.91
C ILE A 67 6.15 -4.29 -18.10
N GLY A 68 6.26 -3.15 -18.80
CA GLY A 68 6.17 -1.83 -18.17
C GLY A 68 4.77 -1.56 -17.61
N PHE A 69 4.65 -0.64 -16.68
CA PHE A 69 3.37 -0.31 -16.07
C PHE A 69 2.44 0.33 -17.10
N SER A 70 2.92 1.31 -17.88
CA SER A 70 2.14 1.97 -18.93
C SER A 70 1.68 0.98 -20.01
N ASP A 71 2.53 0.03 -20.40
CA ASP A 71 2.17 -1.00 -21.38
C ASP A 71 1.09 -1.95 -20.83
N TYR A 72 1.21 -2.35 -19.56
CA TYR A 72 0.19 -3.17 -18.91
C TYR A 72 -1.14 -2.40 -18.78
N ALA A 73 -1.10 -1.12 -18.41
CA ALA A 73 -2.30 -0.28 -18.33
C ALA A 73 -2.98 -0.11 -19.69
N ALA A 74 -2.21 0.08 -20.76
CA ALA A 74 -2.74 0.14 -22.13
C ALA A 74 -3.37 -1.19 -22.55
N LEU A 75 -2.74 -2.31 -22.19
CA LEU A 75 -3.27 -3.65 -22.43
C LEU A 75 -4.58 -3.89 -21.65
N LEU A 76 -4.66 -3.46 -20.39
CA LEU A 76 -5.89 -3.54 -19.60
C LEU A 76 -7.01 -2.69 -20.20
N ALA A 77 -6.70 -1.47 -20.66
CA ALA A 77 -7.66 -0.61 -21.35
C ALA A 77 -8.16 -1.25 -22.66
N LYS A 78 -7.26 -1.85 -23.45
CA LYS A 78 -7.62 -2.63 -24.65
C LYS A 78 -8.58 -3.76 -24.30
N ALA A 79 -8.31 -4.51 -23.23
CA ALA A 79 -9.16 -5.61 -22.78
C ALA A 79 -10.56 -5.15 -22.34
N GLN A 80 -10.69 -3.94 -21.80
CA GLN A 80 -11.97 -3.37 -21.41
C GLN A 80 -12.80 -2.87 -22.60
N VAL A 81 -12.14 -2.31 -23.63
CA VAL A 81 -12.82 -1.65 -24.76
C VAL A 81 -13.06 -2.59 -25.94
N ALA A 82 -12.09 -3.45 -26.26
CA ALA A 82 -12.10 -4.33 -27.42
C ALA A 82 -11.44 -5.70 -27.10
N PRO A 83 -12.00 -6.48 -26.14
CA PRO A 83 -11.41 -7.75 -25.69
C PRO A 83 -11.20 -8.77 -26.82
N GLU A 84 -12.02 -8.73 -27.87
CA GLU A 84 -11.90 -9.59 -29.04
C GLU A 84 -10.64 -9.35 -29.88
N THR A 85 -9.96 -8.21 -29.66
CA THR A 85 -8.71 -7.85 -30.35
C THR A 85 -7.45 -8.29 -29.62
N LEU A 86 -7.60 -8.92 -28.44
CA LEU A 86 -6.46 -9.43 -27.68
C LEU A 86 -5.82 -10.61 -28.39
N THR A 87 -4.49 -10.61 -28.48
CA THR A 87 -3.74 -11.81 -28.88
C THR A 87 -3.73 -12.84 -27.75
N ALA A 88 -3.31 -14.07 -28.06
CA ALA A 88 -3.18 -15.11 -27.05
C ALA A 88 -2.14 -14.75 -25.98
N GLU A 89 -1.04 -14.10 -26.39
CA GLU A 89 0.03 -13.63 -25.50
C GLU A 89 -0.45 -12.51 -24.57
N GLU A 90 -1.17 -11.53 -25.12
CA GLU A 90 -1.79 -10.44 -24.38
C GLU A 90 -2.79 -10.95 -23.34
N ALA A 91 -3.66 -11.88 -23.73
CA ALA A 91 -4.59 -12.54 -22.81
C ALA A 91 -3.84 -13.33 -21.71
N ALA A 92 -2.73 -13.98 -22.05
CA ALA A 92 -1.92 -14.72 -21.08
C ALA A 92 -1.23 -13.80 -20.05
N ILE A 93 -0.80 -12.60 -20.45
CA ILE A 93 -0.25 -11.58 -19.53
C ILE A 93 -1.33 -11.11 -18.55
N LEU A 94 -2.52 -10.78 -19.05
CA LEU A 94 -3.64 -10.32 -18.21
C LEU A 94 -4.17 -11.42 -17.27
N ALA A 95 -3.99 -12.69 -17.63
CA ALA A 95 -4.39 -13.83 -16.82
C ALA A 95 -3.42 -14.16 -15.67
N GLN A 96 -2.23 -13.54 -15.63
CA GLN A 96 -1.29 -13.75 -14.53
C GLN A 96 -1.83 -13.18 -13.21
N PRO A 97 -1.54 -13.83 -12.07
CA PRO A 97 -2.04 -13.38 -10.78
C PRO A 97 -1.44 -12.04 -10.37
N ALA A 98 -2.11 -11.33 -9.47
CA ALA A 98 -1.47 -10.27 -8.70
C ALA A 98 -0.65 -10.87 -7.55
N ILE A 99 0.49 -10.25 -7.24
CA ILE A 99 1.39 -10.65 -6.16
C ILE A 99 1.86 -9.42 -5.38
N PRO A 100 2.29 -9.59 -4.12
CA PRO A 100 2.95 -8.56 -3.33
C PRO A 100 3.95 -7.71 -4.10
N TYR A 101 3.75 -6.38 -4.04
CA TYR A 101 4.70 -5.42 -4.59
C TYR A 101 6.00 -5.36 -3.78
N ASN A 102 5.95 -5.43 -2.45
CA ASN A 102 7.12 -5.30 -1.59
C ASN A 102 7.21 -6.40 -0.51
N LEU A 103 8.10 -7.38 -0.73
CA LEU A 103 8.32 -8.49 0.20
C LEU A 103 9.12 -8.12 1.47
N ASP A 104 9.71 -6.92 1.50
CA ASP A 104 10.37 -6.36 2.70
C ASP A 104 9.37 -5.62 3.61
N ALA A 105 8.13 -5.40 3.14
CA ALA A 105 7.03 -4.80 3.89
C ALA A 105 6.02 -5.85 4.39
N TRP A 106 4.88 -5.42 4.93
CA TRP A 106 3.86 -6.34 5.46
C TRP A 106 3.24 -7.27 4.40
N ASP A 107 3.32 -6.94 3.10
CA ASP A 107 2.94 -7.87 2.03
C ASP A 107 3.80 -9.14 2.02
N GLY A 108 5.04 -9.04 2.50
CA GLY A 108 5.89 -10.19 2.74
C GLY A 108 5.47 -11.01 3.95
N TYR A 109 4.63 -10.51 4.85
CA TYR A 109 4.29 -11.13 6.13
C TYR A 109 2.76 -11.16 6.37
N PRO A 110 1.96 -11.70 5.43
CA PRO A 110 0.51 -11.57 5.47
C PRO A 110 -0.10 -12.24 6.70
N VAL A 111 0.42 -13.38 7.15
CA VAL A 111 -0.08 -14.05 8.36
C VAL A 111 0.15 -13.18 9.61
N ASP A 112 1.32 -12.54 9.71
CA ASP A 112 1.67 -11.71 10.86
C ASP A 112 0.86 -10.39 10.86
N ARG A 113 0.63 -9.83 9.66
CA ARG A 113 -0.28 -8.70 9.43
C ARG A 113 -1.69 -8.97 9.97
N GLU A 114 -2.24 -10.15 9.67
CA GLU A 114 -3.58 -10.53 10.14
C GLU A 114 -3.66 -10.64 11.68
N ARG A 115 -2.55 -10.95 12.37
CA ARG A 115 -2.53 -10.93 13.84
C ARG A 115 -2.72 -9.52 14.40
N VAL A 116 -2.05 -8.52 13.81
CA VAL A 116 -2.21 -7.11 14.22
C VAL A 116 -3.62 -6.61 13.93
N LEU A 117 -4.11 -6.82 12.70
CA LEU A 117 -5.47 -6.39 12.32
C LEU A 117 -6.54 -7.12 13.13
N GLY A 118 -6.38 -8.42 13.35
CA GLY A 118 -7.28 -9.23 14.17
C GLY A 118 -7.34 -8.76 15.62
N ALA A 119 -6.21 -8.37 16.22
CA ALA A 119 -6.18 -7.79 17.57
C ALA A 119 -6.98 -6.48 17.64
N ALA A 120 -6.77 -5.57 16.69
CA ALA A 120 -7.51 -4.30 16.63
C ALA A 120 -9.01 -4.51 16.38
N ARG A 121 -9.37 -5.40 15.45
CA ARG A 121 -10.75 -5.73 15.09
C ARG A 121 -11.50 -6.36 16.26
N SER A 122 -10.91 -7.34 16.94
CA SER A 122 -11.56 -8.05 18.06
C SER A 122 -11.87 -7.15 19.25
N LEU A 123 -11.13 -6.04 19.38
CA LEU A 123 -11.31 -5.02 20.42
C LEU A 123 -12.09 -3.79 19.92
N ASN A 124 -12.59 -3.81 18.68
CA ASN A 124 -13.32 -2.71 18.03
C ASN A 124 -12.56 -1.36 18.11
N ARG A 125 -11.27 -1.38 17.78
CA ARG A 125 -10.38 -0.21 17.85
C ARG A 125 -10.41 0.61 16.57
N ASN A 126 -10.34 1.94 16.71
CA ASN A 126 -10.13 2.84 15.57
C ASN A 126 -8.63 2.94 15.30
N LEU A 127 -8.11 1.92 14.60
CA LEU A 127 -6.69 1.84 14.28
C LEU A 127 -6.35 2.74 13.08
N VAL A 128 -5.33 3.57 13.27
CA VAL A 128 -4.67 4.37 12.22
C VAL A 128 -3.21 3.96 12.17
N VAL A 129 -2.76 3.49 11.01
CA VAL A 129 -1.39 3.06 10.79
C VAL A 129 -0.62 4.17 10.08
N LEU A 130 0.59 4.46 10.55
CA LEU A 130 1.53 5.37 9.88
C LEU A 130 2.71 4.57 9.34
N ALA A 131 3.13 4.90 8.12
CA ALA A 131 4.23 4.23 7.43
C ALA A 131 5.13 5.23 6.66
N GLY A 132 6.29 4.76 6.22
CA GLY A 132 7.20 5.47 5.33
C GLY A 132 7.92 4.48 4.40
N ASP A 133 9.27 4.48 4.49
CA ASP A 133 10.20 3.57 3.80
C ASP A 133 10.22 3.65 2.27
N THR A 134 9.06 3.48 1.63
CA THR A 134 8.90 3.41 0.17
C THR A 134 9.22 4.70 -0.59
N HIS A 135 9.49 5.81 0.10
CA HIS A 135 9.75 7.15 -0.45
C HIS A 135 8.62 7.79 -1.28
N ASN A 136 7.42 7.23 -1.24
CA ASN A 136 6.24 7.74 -1.92
C ASN A 136 5.12 7.96 -0.89
N ALA A 137 4.12 8.78 -1.21
CA ALA A 137 2.99 9.03 -0.33
C ALA A 137 1.82 8.10 -0.68
N TRP A 138 1.19 7.52 0.34
CA TRP A 138 0.10 6.55 0.15
C TRP A 138 -1.01 6.74 1.17
N ALA A 139 -2.23 6.37 0.81
CA ALA A 139 -3.29 6.17 1.78
C ALA A 139 -4.15 4.98 1.40
N SER A 140 -4.41 4.11 2.37
CA SER A 140 -5.08 2.83 2.11
C SER A 140 -6.11 2.48 3.18
N GLU A 141 -7.18 1.79 2.77
CA GLU A 141 -8.11 1.11 3.66
C GLU A 141 -7.59 -0.29 3.97
N LEU A 142 -7.34 -0.60 5.24
CA LEU A 142 -6.82 -1.89 5.65
C LEU A 142 -7.97 -2.85 5.94
N ARG A 143 -8.08 -3.86 5.09
CA ARG A 143 -9.00 -4.99 5.25
C ARG A 143 -8.27 -6.22 5.78
N ASP A 144 -8.99 -7.04 6.54
CA ASP A 144 -8.53 -8.38 6.90
C ASP A 144 -8.79 -9.41 5.79
N ALA A 145 -8.41 -10.66 6.01
CA ALA A 145 -8.60 -11.74 5.05
C ALA A 145 -10.05 -12.03 4.64
N ASN A 146 -11.05 -11.61 5.44
CA ASN A 146 -12.47 -11.75 5.09
C ASN A 146 -13.00 -10.55 4.28
N GLY A 147 -12.18 -9.51 4.06
CA GLY A 147 -12.57 -8.28 3.36
C GLY A 147 -13.21 -7.23 4.28
N ASP A 148 -13.26 -7.49 5.58
CA ASP A 148 -13.82 -6.55 6.55
C ASP A 148 -12.86 -5.38 6.78
N ALA A 149 -13.38 -4.16 6.82
CA ALA A 149 -12.58 -2.98 7.11
C ALA A 149 -12.14 -2.97 8.58
N VAL A 150 -10.85 -2.73 8.83
CA VAL A 150 -10.25 -2.77 10.17
C VAL A 150 -9.58 -1.45 10.55
N ALA A 151 -8.85 -0.85 9.62
CA ALA A 151 -8.03 0.33 9.90
C ALA A 151 -7.86 1.17 8.63
N VAL A 152 -7.25 2.35 8.78
CA VAL A 152 -6.71 3.11 7.65
C VAL A 152 -5.21 3.30 7.82
N GLU A 153 -4.50 3.41 6.71
CA GLU A 153 -3.08 3.70 6.67
C GLU A 153 -2.83 5.04 5.99
N PHE A 154 -1.96 5.85 6.60
CA PHE A 154 -1.36 7.02 5.98
C PHE A 154 0.15 6.83 5.91
N ALA A 155 0.71 6.80 4.71
CA ALA A 155 2.13 6.68 4.50
C ALA A 155 2.70 7.97 3.93
N THR A 156 3.85 8.39 4.45
CA THR A 156 4.51 9.62 4.04
C THR A 156 5.58 9.35 2.98
N ALA A 157 5.74 10.30 2.06
CA ALA A 157 6.88 10.32 1.16
C ALA A 157 8.17 10.55 1.96
N SER A 158 9.32 10.36 1.31
CA SER A 158 10.58 10.70 1.95
C SER A 158 10.76 12.22 2.05
N VAL A 159 11.65 12.64 2.95
CA VAL A 159 12.12 14.03 3.01
C VAL A 159 12.96 14.39 1.79
N SER A 160 13.77 13.46 1.27
CA SER A 160 14.69 13.75 0.16
C SER A 160 15.09 12.57 -0.74
N SER A 161 14.98 11.33 -0.27
CA SER A 161 15.31 10.15 -1.07
C SER A 161 14.39 10.04 -2.31
N PRO A 162 14.91 9.63 -3.48
CA PRO A 162 14.08 9.46 -4.67
C PRO A 162 13.08 8.30 -4.50
N GLY A 163 11.98 8.37 -5.25
CA GLY A 163 10.84 7.47 -5.17
C GLY A 163 10.70 6.69 -6.47
N LEU A 164 9.47 6.39 -6.87
CA LEU A 164 9.24 5.59 -8.09
C LEU A 164 9.68 6.31 -9.37
N GLU A 165 9.70 7.65 -9.40
CA GLU A 165 10.13 8.41 -10.57
C GLU A 165 11.60 8.18 -10.97
N GLU A 166 12.46 7.82 -10.01
CA GLU A 166 13.87 7.48 -10.29
C GLU A 166 14.04 5.99 -10.61
N VAL A 167 13.25 5.13 -9.96
CA VAL A 167 13.29 3.67 -10.17
C VAL A 167 12.66 3.28 -11.51
N LEU A 168 11.64 4.03 -11.94
CA LEU A 168 10.87 3.82 -13.16
C LEU A 168 10.88 5.10 -14.03
N PRO A 169 12.05 5.53 -14.56
CA PRO A 169 12.18 6.80 -15.27
C PRO A 169 11.44 6.86 -16.62
N GLY A 170 10.93 5.73 -17.11
CA GLY A 170 10.11 5.63 -18.32
C GLY A 170 8.61 5.79 -18.08
N GLU A 171 8.18 5.83 -16.83
CA GLU A 171 6.77 5.95 -16.45
C GLU A 171 6.46 7.41 -16.06
N ASP A 172 5.35 7.95 -16.56
CA ASP A 172 4.85 9.23 -16.09
C ASP A 172 4.36 9.09 -14.64
N PRO A 173 4.89 9.84 -13.65
CA PRO A 173 4.55 9.60 -12.25
C PRO A 173 3.07 9.77 -11.93
N ALA A 174 2.40 10.75 -12.54
CA ALA A 174 0.98 11.01 -12.31
C ALA A 174 0.11 9.88 -12.89
N ALA A 175 0.42 9.41 -14.09
CA ALA A 175 -0.25 8.26 -14.70
C ALA A 175 -0.01 6.97 -13.89
N LEU A 176 1.22 6.75 -13.41
CA LEU A 176 1.57 5.63 -12.54
C LEU A 176 0.77 5.67 -11.23
N ALA A 177 0.73 6.83 -10.55
CA ALA A 177 -0.03 7.01 -9.32
C ALA A 177 -1.53 6.71 -9.52
N ALA A 178 -2.14 7.26 -10.58
CA ALA A 178 -3.54 7.02 -10.90
C ALA A 178 -3.82 5.54 -11.23
N GLY A 179 -2.94 4.91 -12.00
CA GLY A 179 -3.07 3.50 -12.35
C GLY A 179 -2.93 2.58 -11.13
N LEU A 180 -2.01 2.87 -10.20
CA LEU A 180 -1.85 2.10 -8.97
C LEU A 180 -3.11 2.17 -8.11
N VAL A 181 -3.71 3.36 -7.97
CA VAL A 181 -4.99 3.54 -7.26
C VAL A 181 -6.13 2.77 -7.96
N GLN A 182 -6.10 2.65 -9.28
CA GLN A 182 -7.09 1.88 -10.03
C GLN A 182 -6.90 0.36 -9.88
N LEU A 183 -5.65 -0.12 -9.83
CA LEU A 183 -5.32 -1.55 -9.80
C LEU A 183 -5.40 -2.14 -8.38
N ILE A 184 -5.01 -1.37 -7.37
CA ILE A 184 -4.87 -1.84 -5.98
C ILE A 184 -6.11 -1.40 -5.21
N GLU A 185 -7.09 -2.30 -5.01
CA GLU A 185 -8.37 -1.98 -4.33
C GLU A 185 -8.23 -1.20 -3.02
N PRO A 186 -7.37 -1.59 -2.06
CA PRO A 186 -7.29 -0.87 -0.79
C PRO A 186 -6.67 0.52 -0.92
N LEU A 187 -5.93 0.80 -1.99
CA LEU A 187 -5.22 2.07 -2.19
C LEU A 187 -6.19 3.17 -2.63
N LYS A 188 -6.23 4.27 -1.88
CA LYS A 188 -7.13 5.42 -2.13
C LYS A 188 -6.39 6.68 -2.57
N TYR A 189 -5.08 6.73 -2.34
CA TYR A 189 -4.23 7.84 -2.75
C TYR A 189 -2.79 7.38 -2.98
N ALA A 190 -2.16 7.95 -4.01
CA ALA A 190 -0.74 7.79 -4.29
C ALA A 190 -0.16 9.12 -4.80
N GLU A 191 1.05 9.46 -4.35
CA GLU A 191 1.91 10.45 -5.00
C GLU A 191 3.33 9.87 -5.08
N THR A 192 3.82 9.71 -6.30
CA THR A 192 4.95 8.84 -6.64
C THR A 192 6.22 9.59 -7.00
N SER A 193 6.24 10.93 -6.88
CA SER A 193 7.35 11.79 -7.32
C SER A 193 7.73 12.90 -6.34
N LEU A 194 6.77 13.43 -5.57
CA LEU A 194 7.02 14.59 -4.71
C LEU A 194 7.56 14.23 -3.31
N ARG A 195 8.35 15.14 -2.74
CA ARG A 195 9.03 14.97 -1.44
C ARG A 195 8.46 15.92 -0.40
N GLY A 196 8.48 15.51 0.86
CA GLY A 196 7.87 16.30 1.92
C GLY A 196 7.57 15.50 3.18
N PHE A 197 6.44 15.81 3.82
CA PHE A 197 6.01 15.15 5.05
C PHE A 197 4.48 15.04 5.14
N LEU A 198 4.00 14.22 6.06
CA LEU A 198 2.59 14.05 6.41
C LEU A 198 2.31 14.77 7.74
N GLU A 199 1.26 15.59 7.77
CA GLU A 199 0.67 16.10 9.01
C GLU A 199 -0.55 15.26 9.38
N LEU A 200 -0.63 14.80 10.63
CA LEU A 200 -1.80 14.11 11.17
C LEU A 200 -2.57 15.03 12.14
N THR A 201 -3.76 15.47 11.76
CA THR A 201 -4.68 16.19 12.65
C THR A 201 -5.66 15.21 13.28
N VAL A 202 -5.69 15.10 14.62
CA VAL A 202 -6.55 14.14 15.33
C VAL A 202 -7.51 14.86 16.27
N SER A 203 -8.80 14.53 16.16
CA SER A 203 -9.87 14.97 17.05
C SER A 203 -10.66 13.74 17.56
N PRO A 204 -11.58 13.89 18.53
CA PRO A 204 -12.41 12.76 18.96
C PRO A 204 -13.23 12.10 17.85
N ASN A 205 -13.59 12.83 16.78
CA ASN A 205 -14.50 12.31 15.74
C ASN A 205 -13.79 12.00 14.41
N GLU A 206 -12.62 12.57 14.19
CA GLU A 206 -11.93 12.55 12.90
C GLU A 206 -10.41 12.42 13.10
N CYS A 207 -9.79 11.60 12.27
CA CYS A 207 -8.34 11.57 12.06
C CYS A 207 -8.05 11.89 10.59
N ARG A 208 -7.26 12.94 10.34
CA ARG A 208 -6.99 13.48 9.00
C ARG A 208 -5.49 13.49 8.73
N GLY A 209 -5.09 12.90 7.61
CA GLY A 209 -3.74 13.01 7.05
C GLY A 209 -3.69 14.06 5.94
N THR A 210 -2.76 15.01 6.01
CA THR A 210 -2.50 16.02 4.97
C THR A 210 -1.05 15.92 4.52
N TRP A 211 -0.82 15.75 3.22
CA TRP A 211 0.54 15.73 2.68
C TRP A 211 0.99 17.14 2.30
N HIS A 212 2.21 17.49 2.71
CA HIS A 212 2.86 18.75 2.40
C HIS A 212 4.11 18.44 1.59
N PHE A 213 4.17 18.96 0.36
CA PHE A 213 5.27 18.68 -0.56
C PHE A 213 6.08 19.93 -0.88
N ILE A 214 7.24 19.71 -1.48
CA ILE A 214 8.07 20.75 -2.10
C ILE A 214 8.38 20.37 -3.54
N ASP A 215 8.56 21.39 -4.39
CA ASP A 215 8.82 21.22 -5.83
C ASP A 215 10.25 20.71 -6.13
N THR A 216 11.21 20.94 -5.24
CA THR A 216 12.58 20.44 -5.38
C THR A 216 13.27 20.20 -4.06
N VAL A 217 14.06 19.13 -4.01
CA VAL A 217 15.01 18.82 -2.91
C VAL A 217 16.46 19.15 -3.28
N LYS A 218 16.69 19.64 -4.50
CA LYS A 218 18.05 19.87 -5.03
C LYS A 218 18.60 21.25 -4.68
N THR A 219 17.74 22.18 -4.30
CA THR A 219 18.09 23.57 -3.94
C THR A 219 17.43 23.98 -2.63
N ARG A 220 17.96 25.02 -1.98
CA ARG A 220 17.34 25.64 -0.78
C ARG A 220 16.21 26.61 -1.11
N ASP A 221 16.13 27.03 -2.37
CA ASP A 221 15.00 27.77 -2.91
C ASP A 221 14.03 26.74 -3.48
N TYR A 222 12.88 26.58 -2.81
CA TYR A 222 11.83 25.64 -3.13
C TYR A 222 10.47 26.26 -2.79
N ALA A 223 9.44 25.88 -3.53
CA ALA A 223 8.06 26.24 -3.26
C ALA A 223 7.32 25.09 -2.57
N LEU A 224 6.35 25.42 -1.73
CA LEU A 224 5.40 24.44 -1.21
C LEU A 224 4.46 24.00 -2.34
N VAL A 225 4.29 22.70 -2.48
CA VAL A 225 3.29 22.08 -3.35
C VAL A 225 2.17 21.55 -2.46
N THR A 226 0.95 21.98 -2.74
CA THR A 226 -0.24 21.54 -2.01
C THR A 226 -0.49 20.06 -2.32
N GLY A 227 -0.36 19.20 -1.30
CA GLY A 227 -0.76 17.80 -1.40
C GLY A 227 -2.25 17.62 -1.13
N SER A 228 -2.71 16.37 -1.26
CA SER A 228 -4.07 15.99 -0.90
C SER A 228 -4.26 15.94 0.62
N ALA A 229 -5.51 15.85 1.05
CA ALA A 229 -5.84 15.49 2.42
C ALA A 229 -6.97 14.45 2.41
N LEU A 230 -6.81 13.41 3.22
CA LEU A 230 -7.81 12.37 3.42
C LEU A 230 -8.08 12.21 4.91
N LYS A 231 -9.30 11.81 5.25
CA LYS A 231 -9.74 11.63 6.62
C LYS A 231 -10.47 10.31 6.83
N THR A 232 -10.54 9.90 8.08
CA THR A 232 -11.38 8.82 8.56
C THR A 232 -12.17 9.29 9.78
N THR A 233 -13.41 8.82 9.93
CA THR A 233 -14.22 9.08 11.12
C THR A 233 -14.20 7.87 12.05
N ALA A 234 -14.33 8.12 13.35
CA ALA A 234 -14.32 7.06 14.35
C ALA A 234 -15.41 6.01 14.05
N GLY A 235 -15.02 4.74 13.99
CA GLY A 235 -15.88 3.59 13.66
C GLY A 235 -16.04 3.28 12.18
N ALA A 236 -15.57 4.15 11.27
CA ALA A 236 -15.76 3.95 9.83
C ALA A 236 -14.72 3.01 9.20
N ALA A 237 -13.45 3.12 9.62
CA ALA A 237 -12.31 2.44 9.00
C ALA A 237 -12.24 2.62 7.46
N ARG A 238 -12.64 3.81 7.00
CA ARG A 238 -12.67 4.21 5.58
C ARG A 238 -12.03 5.57 5.39
N LEU A 239 -11.56 5.83 4.17
CA LEU A 239 -10.96 7.10 3.79
C LEU A 239 -11.92 7.94 2.94
N GLU A 240 -12.00 9.22 3.27
CA GLU A 240 -12.80 10.22 2.57
C GLU A 240 -11.93 11.44 2.24
N PRO A 241 -12.13 12.09 1.08
CA PRO A 241 -11.55 13.41 0.82
C PRO A 241 -12.01 14.46 1.84
N VAL A 242 -11.12 15.42 2.13
CA VAL A 242 -11.39 16.56 3.03
C VAL A 242 -12.02 17.72 2.27
#